data_AF-A0A838KKB1-F1
#
_entry.id   AF-A0A838KKB1-F1
#
_cell.length_a   1.000
_cell.length_b   1.000
_cell.length_c   1.000
_cell.angle_alpha   90.00
_cell.angle_beta   90.00
_cell.angle_gamma   90.00
#
_symmetry.space_group_name_H-M   'P 1'
#
loop_
_entity.id
_entity.type
_entity.pdbx_description
1 polymer ?
#
loop_
_entity_poly.entity_id
_entity_poly.type
_entity_poly.pdbx_seq_one_letter_code
_entity_poly.pdbx_strand_id
1 'polypeptide(L)'
;MTEHTGLEQPYPYARVELVEPDWTRLPGWQDVTAQEWESVQWQRAHCVKNLKQLRAVYGDLLEDRFYDDLERDQAERATMSMLMPPQMVNTMVPHTLPTTELMYADPVRRYMLPVFSDRRTDWPSHPHATRDSLHEHDMWVAEGLTHRYPTKVLAELLPTCPQYCGHCTRMDLVGNSTPVIDKLKFNLKPVDRIEAMLDYLRHNPGVRDVVVSGGDVANMPFARLEAFVDQLLDIDNIRDVRLATKALMGLPQHWL
;
A
#
# COMPACT_ATOMS: atom_id res chain seq x y z
N MET A 1 -34.31 -38.28 6.54
CA MET A 1 -33.01 -38.03 5.90
C MET A 1 -33.06 -36.61 5.36
N THR A 2 -32.53 -35.65 6.11
CA THR A 2 -32.37 -34.27 5.67
C THR A 2 -31.10 -34.19 4.84
N GLU A 3 -31.24 -33.92 3.54
CA GLU A 3 -30.13 -33.63 2.64
C GLU A 3 -29.44 -32.34 3.09
N HIS A 4 -28.20 -32.44 3.54
CA HIS A 4 -27.30 -31.30 3.63
C HIS A 4 -26.93 -30.89 2.20
N THR A 5 -27.62 -29.89 1.65
CA THR A 5 -27.14 -29.12 0.50
C THR A 5 -25.89 -28.38 0.96
N GLY A 6 -24.72 -28.98 0.78
CA GLY A 6 -23.44 -28.32 1.00
C GLY A 6 -23.41 -27.05 0.14
N LEU A 7 -23.20 -25.90 0.77
CA LEU A 7 -22.95 -24.65 0.07
C LEU A 7 -21.72 -24.87 -0.82
N GLU A 8 -21.92 -25.00 -2.13
CA GLU A 8 -20.81 -25.03 -3.09
C GLU A 8 -19.97 -23.77 -2.90
N GLN A 9 -18.65 -23.95 -2.82
CA GLN A 9 -17.75 -22.82 -2.69
C GLN A 9 -17.94 -21.90 -3.89
N PRO A 10 -18.35 -20.63 -3.70
CA PRO A 10 -18.77 -19.75 -4.79
C PRO A 10 -17.62 -19.38 -5.74
N TYR A 11 -16.38 -19.69 -5.34
CA TYR A 11 -15.17 -19.44 -6.10
C TYR A 11 -14.34 -20.73 -6.23
N PRO A 12 -14.16 -21.27 -7.44
CA PRO A 12 -13.16 -22.28 -7.72
C PRO A 12 -11.77 -21.64 -7.70
N TYR A 13 -10.96 -21.93 -6.68
CA TYR A 13 -9.56 -21.53 -6.67
C TYR A 13 -8.75 -22.49 -7.54
N ALA A 14 -8.46 -22.08 -8.77
CA ALA A 14 -7.46 -22.75 -9.59
C ALA A 14 -6.07 -22.33 -9.09
N ARG A 15 -5.32 -23.25 -8.49
CA ARG A 15 -3.92 -23.02 -8.14
C ARG A 15 -3.09 -23.08 -9.42
N VAL A 16 -2.62 -21.93 -9.88
CA VAL A 16 -1.61 -21.83 -10.94
C VAL A 16 -0.23 -21.67 -10.32
N GLU A 17 0.80 -22.07 -11.05
CA GLU A 17 2.17 -21.73 -10.67
C GLU A 17 2.33 -20.21 -10.72
N LEU A 18 2.83 -19.62 -9.62
CA LEU A 18 3.09 -18.19 -9.56
C LEU A 18 4.43 -17.94 -10.24
N VAL A 19 4.38 -17.42 -11.45
CA VAL A 19 5.55 -17.02 -12.22
C VAL A 19 5.56 -15.51 -12.31
N GLU A 20 6.70 -14.91 -12.00
CA GLU A 20 6.91 -13.49 -12.26
C GLU A 20 6.91 -13.24 -13.77
N PRO A 21 6.08 -12.30 -14.29
CA PRO A 21 6.09 -11.96 -15.69
C PRO A 21 7.47 -11.47 -16.14
N ASP A 22 7.88 -11.79 -17.36
CA ASP A 22 9.08 -11.22 -17.95
C ASP A 22 8.94 -9.68 -18.04
N TRP A 23 9.74 -8.95 -17.29
CA TRP A 23 9.69 -7.48 -17.25
C TRP A 23 10.15 -6.84 -18.55
N THR A 24 10.96 -7.55 -19.34
CA THR A 24 11.52 -7.03 -20.60
C THR A 24 10.46 -6.92 -21.71
N ARG A 25 9.27 -7.51 -21.51
CA ARG A 25 8.10 -7.34 -22.39
C ARG A 25 7.60 -5.89 -22.46
N LEU A 26 7.92 -5.07 -21.46
CA LEU A 26 7.51 -3.67 -21.39
C LEU A 26 8.59 -2.81 -22.05
N PRO A 27 8.26 -1.95 -23.05
CA PRO A 27 9.25 -1.20 -23.82
C PRO A 27 10.24 -0.39 -22.97
N GLY A 28 9.78 0.23 -21.89
CA GLY A 28 10.65 1.04 -21.02
C GLY A 28 11.62 0.21 -20.16
N TRP A 29 11.46 -1.11 -20.10
CA TRP A 29 12.30 -2.03 -19.33
C TRP A 29 12.92 -3.17 -20.16
N GLN A 30 12.84 -3.09 -21.49
CA GLN A 30 13.40 -4.10 -22.41
C GLN A 30 14.91 -4.36 -22.18
N ASP A 31 15.65 -3.34 -21.75
CA ASP A 31 17.10 -3.36 -21.57
C ASP A 31 17.51 -3.53 -20.08
N VAL A 32 16.55 -3.69 -19.17
CA VAL A 32 16.82 -3.82 -17.73
C VAL A 32 17.33 -5.22 -17.43
N THR A 33 18.51 -5.29 -16.82
CA THR A 33 19.15 -6.56 -16.45
C THR A 33 18.46 -7.21 -15.26
N ALA A 34 18.62 -8.53 -15.10
CA ALA A 34 18.13 -9.24 -13.91
C ALA A 34 18.72 -8.68 -12.60
N GLN A 35 20.00 -8.31 -12.61
CA GLN A 35 20.66 -7.71 -11.44
C GLN A 35 20.02 -6.37 -11.04
N GLU A 36 19.66 -5.55 -12.02
CA GLU A 36 18.92 -4.31 -11.76
C GLU A 36 17.51 -4.61 -11.28
N TRP A 37 16.81 -5.55 -11.91
CA TRP A 37 15.45 -5.91 -11.53
C TRP A 37 15.37 -6.43 -10.09
N GLU A 38 16.31 -7.27 -9.68
CA GLU A 38 16.43 -7.83 -8.33
C GLU A 38 16.91 -6.80 -7.29
N SER A 39 17.43 -5.65 -7.71
CA SER A 39 17.86 -4.59 -6.78
C SER A 39 16.68 -3.80 -6.23
N VAL A 40 16.48 -3.87 -4.91
CA VAL A 40 15.49 -3.03 -4.21
C VAL A 40 15.75 -1.52 -4.41
N GLN A 41 17.02 -1.11 -4.53
CA GLN A 41 17.38 0.28 -4.78
C GLN A 41 16.94 0.71 -6.18
N TRP A 42 17.14 -0.14 -7.18
CA TRP A 42 16.69 0.12 -8.55
C TRP A 42 15.16 0.20 -8.62
N GLN A 43 14.46 -0.77 -8.00
CA GLN A 43 12.99 -0.77 -7.93
C GLN A 43 12.44 0.54 -7.32
N ARG A 44 13.03 1.00 -6.21
CA ARG A 44 12.65 2.27 -5.56
C ARG A 44 12.95 3.50 -6.42
N ALA A 45 14.09 3.51 -7.11
CA ALA A 45 14.50 4.62 -7.96
C ALA A 45 13.58 4.76 -9.18
N HIS A 46 13.09 3.64 -9.71
CA HIS A 46 12.28 3.57 -10.92
C HIS A 46 10.77 3.41 -10.66
N CYS A 47 10.30 3.70 -9.43
CA CYS A 47 8.86 3.77 -9.18
C CYS A 47 8.20 4.78 -10.12
N VAL A 48 7.08 4.37 -10.73
CA VAL A 48 6.22 5.20 -11.57
C VAL A 48 5.36 6.10 -10.68
N LYS A 49 5.48 7.41 -10.86
CA LYS A 49 4.86 8.44 -10.01
C LYS A 49 3.95 9.41 -10.77
N ASN A 50 3.98 9.37 -12.11
CA ASN A 50 3.21 10.26 -12.96
C ASN A 50 2.99 9.66 -14.35
N LEU A 51 2.13 10.31 -15.15
CA LEU A 51 1.77 9.88 -16.50
C LEU A 51 2.96 9.81 -17.44
N LYS A 52 3.90 10.76 -17.36
CA LYS A 52 5.10 10.76 -18.21
C LYS A 52 5.93 9.49 -17.99
N GLN A 53 6.14 9.12 -16.73
CA GLN A 53 6.87 7.89 -16.38
C GLN A 53 6.09 6.65 -16.79
N LEU A 54 4.76 6.65 -16.65
CA LEU A 54 3.92 5.53 -17.09
C LEU A 54 4.01 5.33 -18.61
N ARG A 55 3.92 6.42 -19.38
CA ARG A 55 4.11 6.42 -20.83
C ARG A 55 5.49 5.90 -21.22
N ALA A 56 6.53 6.28 -20.49
CA ALA A 56 7.87 5.78 -20.74
C ALA A 56 8.00 4.25 -20.54
N VAL A 57 7.25 3.66 -19.61
CA VAL A 57 7.23 2.20 -19.39
C VAL A 57 6.49 1.47 -20.50
N TYR A 58 5.27 1.92 -20.83
CA TYR A 58 4.39 1.22 -21.77
C TYR A 58 4.64 1.57 -23.24
N GLY A 59 5.32 2.67 -23.55
CA GLY A 59 5.50 3.13 -24.93
C GLY A 59 4.14 3.31 -25.64
N ASP A 60 4.03 2.75 -26.84
CA ASP A 60 2.83 2.83 -27.69
C ASP A 60 1.81 1.71 -27.41
N LEU A 61 2.00 0.91 -26.36
CA LEU A 61 1.09 -0.21 -26.03
C LEU A 61 -0.29 0.25 -25.56
N LEU A 62 -0.37 1.46 -24.98
CA LEU A 62 -1.61 2.03 -24.47
C LEU A 62 -2.00 3.27 -25.28
N GLU A 63 -3.24 3.31 -25.73
CA GLU A 63 -3.84 4.46 -26.41
C GLU A 63 -3.97 5.67 -25.48
N ASP A 64 -3.95 6.88 -26.06
CA ASP A 64 -4.04 8.16 -25.31
C ASP A 64 -5.24 8.24 -24.38
N ARG A 65 -6.38 7.66 -24.76
CA ARG A 65 -7.60 7.63 -23.94
C ARG A 65 -7.39 7.03 -22.54
N PHE A 66 -6.44 6.10 -22.37
CA PHE A 66 -6.13 5.54 -21.05
C PHE A 66 -5.47 6.57 -20.15
N TYR A 67 -4.56 7.36 -20.71
CA TYR A 67 -3.83 8.39 -19.99
C TYR A 67 -4.73 9.58 -19.68
N ASP A 68 -5.60 9.97 -20.61
CA ASP A 68 -6.60 11.04 -20.38
C ASP A 68 -7.57 10.65 -19.25
N ASP A 69 -7.99 9.39 -19.21
CA ASP A 69 -8.87 8.84 -18.17
C ASP A 69 -8.17 8.79 -16.79
N LEU A 70 -6.87 8.47 -16.77
CA LEU A 70 -6.04 8.53 -15.56
C LEU A 70 -5.81 9.97 -15.07
N GLU A 71 -5.48 10.89 -15.98
CA GLU A 71 -5.26 12.31 -15.65
C GLU A 71 -6.53 12.90 -15.02
N ARG A 72 -7.68 12.58 -15.62
CA ARG A 72 -8.98 12.99 -15.11
C ARG A 72 -9.25 12.45 -13.71
N ASP A 73 -8.94 11.17 -13.43
CA ASP A 73 -9.07 10.63 -12.07
C ASP A 73 -8.19 11.39 -11.08
N GLN A 74 -6.94 11.65 -11.44
CA GLN A 74 -5.99 12.35 -10.58
C GLN A 74 -6.43 13.78 -10.26
N ALA A 75 -7.04 14.46 -11.22
CA ALA A 75 -7.56 15.81 -11.05
C ALA A 75 -8.87 15.86 -10.25
N GLU A 76 -9.76 14.88 -10.44
CA GLU A 76 -11.14 14.98 -9.98
C GLU A 76 -11.54 14.07 -8.81
N ARG A 77 -10.84 12.93 -8.61
CA ARG A 77 -11.34 11.83 -7.75
C ARG A 77 -10.27 11.13 -6.92
N ALA A 78 -9.01 11.12 -7.35
CA ALA A 78 -7.97 10.32 -6.72
C ALA A 78 -7.60 10.84 -5.33
N THR A 79 -7.85 10.05 -4.30
CA THR A 79 -7.48 10.36 -2.91
C THR A 79 -6.05 9.94 -2.53
N MET A 80 -5.38 9.22 -3.43
CA MET A 80 -4.03 8.71 -3.28
C MET A 80 -3.17 9.17 -4.44
N SER A 81 -1.98 9.69 -4.14
CA SER A 81 -0.95 9.97 -5.16
C SER A 81 -0.46 8.68 -5.80
N MET A 82 -0.07 8.73 -7.07
CA MET A 82 0.51 7.61 -7.79
C MET A 82 1.94 7.31 -7.30
N LEU A 83 2.19 6.05 -6.92
CA LEU A 83 3.53 5.52 -6.65
C LEU A 83 3.47 4.00 -6.83
N MET A 84 4.09 3.48 -7.88
CA MET A 84 4.11 2.05 -8.15
C MET A 84 5.54 1.58 -8.43
N PRO A 85 6.08 0.63 -7.66
CA PRO A 85 7.32 -0.04 -8.00
C PRO A 85 7.22 -0.75 -9.36
N PRO A 86 8.34 -0.89 -10.10
CA PRO A 86 8.37 -1.67 -11.32
C PRO A 86 7.73 -3.06 -11.17
N GLN A 87 7.96 -3.75 -10.06
CA GLN A 87 7.28 -5.01 -9.72
C GLN A 87 5.75 -4.95 -9.91
N MET A 88 5.11 -3.93 -9.33
CA MET A 88 3.65 -3.82 -9.33
C MET A 88 3.10 -3.50 -10.71
N VAL A 89 3.83 -2.73 -11.50
CA VAL A 89 3.46 -2.45 -12.89
C VAL A 89 3.63 -3.71 -13.74
N ASN A 90 4.72 -4.47 -13.56
CA ASN A 90 4.98 -5.69 -14.32
C ASN A 90 3.95 -6.81 -14.04
N THR A 91 3.27 -6.76 -12.89
CA THR A 91 2.18 -7.70 -12.57
C THR A 91 0.82 -7.33 -13.17
N MET A 92 0.71 -6.19 -13.88
CA MET A 92 -0.49 -5.81 -14.63
C MET A 92 -0.46 -6.46 -16.02
N VAL A 93 -1.58 -7.08 -16.42
CA VAL A 93 -1.70 -7.87 -17.65
C VAL A 93 -0.50 -8.83 -17.79
N PRO A 94 -0.34 -9.78 -16.84
CA PRO A 94 0.94 -10.49 -16.64
C PRO A 94 1.26 -11.52 -17.73
N HIS A 95 0.28 -11.96 -18.51
CA HIS A 95 0.43 -13.10 -19.42
C HIS A 95 0.62 -12.73 -20.90
N THR A 96 0.42 -11.46 -21.26
CA THR A 96 0.50 -10.97 -22.65
C THR A 96 1.11 -9.58 -22.69
N LEU A 97 1.32 -9.06 -23.90
CA LEU A 97 1.56 -7.62 -24.05
C LEU A 97 0.29 -6.85 -23.63
N PRO A 98 0.43 -5.79 -22.81
CA PRO A 98 -0.67 -4.93 -22.44
C PRO A 98 -1.31 -4.27 -23.67
N THR A 99 -2.64 -4.21 -23.66
CA THR A 99 -3.43 -3.32 -24.52
C THR A 99 -4.31 -2.46 -23.61
N THR A 100 -4.84 -1.36 -24.12
CA THR A 100 -5.75 -0.51 -23.33
C THR A 100 -6.94 -1.27 -22.76
N GLU A 101 -7.57 -2.15 -23.54
CA GLU A 101 -8.71 -2.97 -23.07
C GLU A 101 -8.30 -3.97 -21.97
N LEU A 102 -7.16 -4.64 -22.13
CA LEU A 102 -6.65 -5.56 -21.10
C LEU A 102 -6.28 -4.81 -19.82
N MET A 103 -5.70 -3.62 -19.94
CA MET A 103 -5.42 -2.78 -18.79
C MET A 103 -6.70 -2.39 -18.06
N TYR A 104 -7.75 -1.94 -18.77
CA TYR A 104 -9.04 -1.65 -18.13
C TYR A 104 -9.70 -2.87 -17.48
N ALA A 105 -9.47 -4.08 -18.00
CA ALA A 105 -9.96 -5.32 -17.39
C ALA A 105 -9.10 -5.81 -16.21
N ASP A 106 -7.84 -5.38 -16.11
CA ASP A 106 -6.87 -5.94 -15.16
C ASP A 106 -7.19 -5.55 -13.70
N PRO A 107 -7.35 -6.53 -12.78
CA PRO A 107 -7.71 -6.26 -11.40
C PRO A 107 -6.57 -5.67 -10.58
N VAL A 108 -5.30 -5.97 -10.90
CA VAL A 108 -4.13 -5.42 -10.19
C VAL A 108 -4.00 -3.93 -10.51
N ARG A 109 -4.19 -3.55 -11.78
CA ARG A 109 -4.28 -2.16 -12.24
C ARG A 109 -5.47 -1.46 -11.60
N ARG A 110 -6.66 -2.07 -11.50
CA ARG A 110 -7.80 -1.45 -10.78
C ARG A 110 -7.49 -1.16 -9.32
N TYR A 111 -6.78 -2.08 -8.71
CA TYR A 111 -6.37 -2.03 -7.32
C TYR A 111 -5.28 -0.97 -7.05
N MET A 112 -4.29 -0.83 -7.94
CA MET A 112 -3.13 0.06 -7.79
C MET A 112 -3.27 1.42 -8.48
N LEU A 113 -3.84 1.45 -9.68
CA LEU A 113 -3.93 2.59 -10.58
C LEU A 113 -5.38 2.76 -11.07
N PRO A 114 -6.30 3.21 -10.19
CA PRO A 114 -7.64 3.55 -10.64
C PRO A 114 -7.61 4.65 -11.69
N VAL A 115 -8.51 4.54 -12.67
CA VAL A 115 -8.82 5.56 -13.67
C VAL A 115 -10.24 6.07 -13.45
N PHE A 116 -10.63 7.16 -14.11
CA PHE A 116 -11.91 7.81 -13.80
C PHE A 116 -13.08 6.88 -14.16
N SER A 117 -12.96 6.11 -15.24
CA SER A 117 -13.95 5.10 -15.64
C SER A 117 -14.14 3.95 -14.63
N ASP A 118 -13.22 3.71 -13.69
CA ASP A 118 -13.42 2.73 -12.62
C ASP A 118 -14.41 3.22 -11.55
N ARG A 119 -14.64 4.54 -11.47
CA ARG A 119 -15.43 5.19 -10.41
C ARG A 119 -16.92 5.05 -10.71
N ARG A 120 -17.67 4.49 -9.77
CA ARG A 120 -19.14 4.47 -9.81
C ARG A 120 -19.69 5.85 -9.46
N THR A 121 -19.91 6.69 -10.46
CA THR A 121 -20.45 8.05 -10.30
C THR A 121 -21.95 8.06 -10.03
N ASP A 122 -22.63 6.95 -10.27
CA ASP A 122 -24.05 6.73 -9.99
C ASP A 122 -24.34 6.30 -8.55
N TRP A 123 -23.32 5.89 -7.80
CA TRP A 123 -23.41 5.46 -6.41
C TRP A 123 -22.58 6.37 -5.51
N PRO A 124 -23.19 7.38 -4.87
CA PRO A 124 -22.46 8.25 -3.95
C PRO A 124 -21.97 7.46 -2.74
N SER A 125 -20.87 7.93 -2.14
CA SER A 125 -20.46 7.47 -0.81
C SER A 125 -21.60 7.63 0.18
N HIS A 126 -21.69 6.71 1.15
CA HIS A 126 -22.68 6.79 2.22
C HIS A 126 -22.61 8.15 2.95
N PRO A 127 -23.72 8.76 3.40
CA PRO A 127 -23.70 10.10 4.03
C PRO A 127 -22.83 10.19 5.30
N HIS A 128 -22.58 9.06 5.96
CA HIS A 128 -21.69 8.96 7.13
C HIS A 128 -20.26 8.49 6.79
N ALA A 129 -19.92 8.35 5.51
CA ALA A 129 -18.56 8.03 5.12
C ALA A 129 -17.64 9.20 5.48
N THR A 130 -16.76 8.97 6.44
CA THR A 130 -15.65 9.85 6.76
C THR A 130 -14.36 9.26 6.18
N ARG A 131 -13.34 10.10 6.05
CA ARG A 131 -12.07 9.65 5.51
C ARG A 131 -11.29 8.82 6.54
N ASP A 132 -11.26 9.26 7.80
CA ASP A 132 -10.87 8.43 8.94
C ASP A 132 -12.08 7.62 9.43
N SER A 133 -12.53 6.69 8.58
CA SER A 133 -13.70 5.83 8.85
C SER A 133 -13.52 4.91 10.05
N LEU A 134 -12.29 4.76 10.53
CA LEU A 134 -11.93 3.92 11.66
C LEU A 134 -11.65 4.73 12.92
N HIS A 135 -11.71 6.07 12.87
CA HIS A 135 -11.39 6.97 13.98
C HIS A 135 -9.99 6.74 14.57
N GLU A 136 -9.04 6.30 13.76
CA GLU A 136 -7.69 5.94 14.20
C GLU A 136 -6.96 7.12 14.84
N HIS A 137 -7.14 8.32 14.28
CA HIS A 137 -6.56 9.55 14.79
C HIS A 137 -7.20 9.97 16.13
N ASP A 138 -8.53 9.88 16.25
CA ASP A 138 -9.25 10.21 17.49
C ASP A 138 -8.83 9.30 18.66
N MET A 139 -8.35 8.09 18.35
CA MET A 139 -7.89 7.07 19.30
C MET A 139 -6.37 7.08 19.53
N TRP A 140 -5.64 8.10 19.04
CA TRP A 140 -4.22 8.26 19.34
C TRP A 140 -4.01 8.63 20.81
N VAL A 141 -3.34 7.74 21.54
CA VAL A 141 -2.88 7.99 22.92
C VAL A 141 -1.48 8.63 22.95
N ALA A 142 -0.75 8.47 21.86
CA ALA A 142 0.39 9.26 21.43
C ALA A 142 0.29 9.41 19.91
N GLU A 143 0.90 10.42 19.30
CA GLU A 143 0.76 10.66 17.85
C GLU A 143 1.25 9.42 17.06
N GLY A 144 0.36 8.78 16.30
CA GLY A 144 0.64 7.53 15.58
C GLY A 144 0.56 6.25 16.43
N LEU A 145 0.09 6.31 17.68
CA LEU A 145 -0.18 5.12 18.50
C LEU A 145 -1.67 5.03 18.82
N THR A 146 -2.40 4.24 18.05
CA THR A 146 -3.83 4.00 18.25
C THR A 146 -4.04 2.91 19.29
N HIS A 147 -4.78 3.19 20.36
CA HIS A 147 -5.18 2.20 21.37
C HIS A 147 -6.71 2.02 21.38
N ARG A 148 -7.20 1.15 20.48
CA ARG A 148 -8.64 0.85 20.36
C ARG A 148 -9.09 -0.30 21.27
N TYR A 149 -8.26 -1.33 21.38
CA TYR A 149 -8.64 -2.58 22.03
C TYR A 149 -7.92 -2.72 23.37
N PRO A 150 -8.54 -3.32 24.40
CA PRO A 150 -8.02 -3.30 25.77
C PRO A 150 -6.57 -3.77 25.98
N THR A 151 -6.04 -4.56 25.03
CA THR A 151 -4.74 -5.21 25.14
C THR A 151 -3.85 -5.00 23.91
N LYS A 152 -4.30 -4.22 22.92
CA LYS A 152 -3.65 -4.13 21.61
C LYS A 152 -3.56 -2.70 21.12
N VAL A 153 -2.41 -2.40 20.54
CA VAL A 153 -2.13 -1.09 19.93
C VAL A 153 -1.66 -1.25 18.49
N LEU A 154 -1.86 -0.19 17.70
CA LEU A 154 -1.29 -0.02 16.36
C LEU A 154 -0.28 1.13 16.42
N ALA A 155 0.98 0.83 16.09
CA ALA A 155 2.07 1.81 16.01
C ALA A 155 2.34 2.19 14.55
N GLU A 156 1.97 3.40 14.17
CA GLU A 156 2.16 3.98 12.84
C GLU A 156 3.48 4.76 12.77
N LEU A 157 4.56 4.05 12.43
CA LEU A 157 5.90 4.65 12.54
C LEU A 157 6.24 5.64 11.42
N LEU A 158 5.57 5.54 10.27
CA LEU A 158 5.82 6.38 9.09
C LEU A 158 4.56 6.53 8.24
N PRO A 159 4.34 7.67 7.55
CA PRO A 159 3.16 7.90 6.72
C PRO A 159 3.44 7.58 5.24
N THR A 160 4.37 6.66 4.94
CA THR A 160 4.79 6.37 3.57
C THR A 160 4.92 4.88 3.31
N CYS A 161 4.72 4.49 2.06
CA CYS A 161 4.79 3.11 1.56
C CYS A 161 5.77 3.05 0.38
N PRO A 162 6.29 1.86 0.01
CA PRO A 162 7.00 1.70 -1.26
C PRO A 162 6.07 1.83 -2.47
N GLN A 163 4.76 1.68 -2.25
CA GLN A 163 3.69 1.74 -3.25
C GLN A 163 2.44 2.38 -2.65
N TYR A 164 1.66 3.13 -3.43
CA TYR A 164 0.38 3.67 -2.99
C TYR A 164 -0.78 2.95 -3.65
N CYS A 165 -1.64 2.38 -2.80
CA CYS A 165 -2.80 1.59 -3.18
C CYS A 165 -4.01 2.51 -3.39
N GLY A 166 -4.80 2.33 -4.46
CA GLY A 166 -5.97 3.15 -4.77
C GLY A 166 -7.14 3.06 -3.76
N HIS A 167 -7.06 2.12 -2.82
CA HIS A 167 -8.05 1.80 -1.78
C HIS A 167 -7.43 1.85 -0.36
N CYS A 168 -6.33 2.59 -0.19
CA CYS A 168 -5.68 2.70 1.12
C CYS A 168 -6.67 3.22 2.19
N THR A 169 -6.94 2.43 3.23
CA THR A 169 -7.84 2.83 4.33
C THR A 169 -7.29 3.99 5.15
N ARG A 170 -5.95 4.16 5.15
CA ARG A 170 -5.22 5.24 5.83
C ARG A 170 -4.82 6.35 4.86
N MET A 171 -5.59 6.54 3.79
CA MET A 171 -5.30 7.54 2.75
C MET A 171 -5.21 8.97 3.26
N ASP A 172 -5.78 9.27 4.44
CA ASP A 172 -5.68 10.57 5.10
C ASP A 172 -4.31 10.92 5.60
N LEU A 173 -3.53 9.92 5.99
CA LEU A 173 -2.20 10.11 6.54
C LEU A 173 -1.12 9.67 5.55
N VAL A 174 -1.37 8.57 4.84
CA VAL A 174 -0.35 7.92 4.02
C VAL A 174 -0.19 8.60 2.67
N GLY A 175 1.03 9.01 2.32
CA GLY A 175 1.42 9.54 1.02
C GLY A 175 1.31 11.06 0.88
N ASN A 176 1.38 11.54 -0.36
CA ASN A 176 1.33 12.98 -0.63
C ASN A 176 -0.11 13.47 -0.81
N SER A 177 -0.36 14.75 -0.49
CA SER A 177 -1.60 15.42 -0.88
C SER A 177 -1.85 15.30 -2.39
N THR A 178 -3.12 15.25 -2.74
CA THR A 178 -3.63 15.19 -4.11
C THR A 178 -4.40 16.48 -4.40
N PRO A 179 -4.74 16.79 -5.67
CA PRO A 179 -5.54 17.97 -6.00
C PRO A 179 -6.88 18.05 -5.25
N VAL A 180 -7.44 16.89 -4.89
CA VAL A 180 -8.74 16.79 -4.21
C VAL A 180 -8.64 16.73 -2.69
N ILE A 181 -7.49 16.34 -2.14
CA ILE A 181 -7.34 16.01 -0.71
C ILE A 181 -5.98 16.45 -0.19
N ASP A 182 -6.04 17.26 0.87
CA ASP A 182 -4.92 17.52 1.75
C ASP A 182 -4.78 16.44 2.81
N LYS A 183 -3.58 15.86 2.90
CA LYS A 183 -3.29 14.79 3.86
C LYS A 183 -2.80 15.33 5.19
N LEU A 184 -3.23 14.65 6.25
CA LEU A 184 -2.67 14.79 7.59
C LEU A 184 -1.18 14.45 7.56
N LYS A 185 -0.47 15.04 8.51
CA LYS A 185 0.95 14.80 8.73
C LYS A 185 1.18 14.59 10.21
N PHE A 186 2.18 13.80 10.51
CA PHE A 186 2.74 13.78 11.85
C PHE A 186 3.38 15.14 12.15
N ASN A 187 3.06 15.70 13.31
CA ASN A 187 3.55 17.00 13.76
C ASN A 187 4.83 16.86 14.57
N LEU A 188 4.97 15.75 15.31
CA LEU A 188 6.16 15.47 16.10
C LEU A 188 7.30 14.96 15.22
N LYS A 189 8.54 15.26 15.64
CA LYS A 189 9.71 14.65 15.04
C LYS A 189 9.65 13.13 15.28
N PRO A 190 10.16 12.30 14.35
CA PRO A 190 10.07 10.85 14.49
C PRO A 190 10.61 10.30 15.81
N VAL A 191 11.70 10.87 16.33
CA VAL A 191 12.30 10.43 17.60
C VAL A 191 11.39 10.73 18.78
N ASP A 192 10.91 11.97 18.89
CA ASP A 192 9.99 12.40 19.96
C ASP A 192 8.69 11.58 19.93
N ARG A 193 8.22 11.26 18.72
CA ARG A 193 7.01 10.47 18.51
C ARG A 193 7.21 9.03 18.97
N ILE A 194 8.31 8.40 18.57
CA ILE A 194 8.66 7.04 19.00
C ILE A 194 8.81 6.96 20.53
N GLU A 195 9.50 7.93 21.14
CA GLU A 195 9.66 7.95 22.60
C GLU A 195 8.30 8.05 23.29
N ALA A 196 7.41 8.93 22.82
CA ALA A 196 6.06 9.04 23.38
C ALA A 196 5.25 7.73 23.25
N MET A 197 5.43 6.97 22.16
CA MET A 197 4.80 5.64 22.02
C MET A 197 5.34 4.67 23.07
N LEU A 198 6.67 4.59 23.21
CA LEU A 198 7.32 3.67 24.14
C LEU A 198 6.99 4.02 25.60
N ASP A 199 6.99 5.31 25.95
CA ASP A 199 6.58 5.79 27.26
C ASP A 199 5.15 5.40 27.58
N TYR A 200 4.21 5.56 26.64
CA TYR A 200 2.85 5.07 26.84
C TYR A 200 2.84 3.56 27.13
N LEU A 201 3.56 2.76 26.35
CA LEU A 201 3.58 1.30 26.52
C LEU A 201 4.19 0.86 27.85
N ARG A 202 5.25 1.52 28.32
CA ARG A 202 5.88 1.28 29.64
C ARG A 202 4.92 1.55 30.80
N HIS A 203 4.04 2.56 30.66
CA HIS A 203 3.09 2.94 31.71
C HIS A 203 1.74 2.21 31.64
N ASN A 204 1.51 1.37 30.61
CA ASN A 204 0.23 0.70 30.38
C ASN A 204 0.41 -0.83 30.34
N PRO A 205 0.54 -1.49 31.50
CA PRO A 205 0.82 -2.93 31.59
C PRO A 205 -0.30 -3.84 31.04
N GLY A 206 -1.47 -3.28 30.74
CA GLY A 206 -2.57 -3.99 30.08
C GLY A 206 -2.31 -4.27 28.59
N VAL A 207 -1.43 -3.52 27.94
CA VAL A 207 -1.07 -3.74 26.53
C VAL A 207 -0.15 -4.94 26.44
N ARG A 208 -0.36 -5.83 25.46
CA ARG A 208 0.49 -7.01 25.24
C ARG A 208 0.86 -7.27 23.79
N ASP A 209 0.12 -6.68 22.86
CA ASP A 209 0.24 -6.94 21.42
C ASP A 209 0.37 -5.60 20.69
N VAL A 210 1.47 -5.45 19.96
CA VAL A 210 1.82 -4.25 19.21
C VAL A 210 1.88 -4.60 17.73
N VAL A 211 0.97 -4.02 16.95
CA VAL A 211 1.07 -4.04 15.48
C VAL A 211 1.96 -2.89 15.05
N VAL A 212 3.15 -3.20 14.54
CA VAL A 212 4.08 -2.22 13.97
C VAL A 212 3.72 -2.03 12.49
N SER A 213 3.32 -0.82 12.15
CA SER A 213 2.83 -0.46 10.82
C SER A 213 3.22 0.99 10.50
N GLY A 214 2.30 1.74 9.89
CA GLY A 214 2.47 3.05 9.29
C GLY A 214 1.79 3.01 7.93
N GLY A 215 2.45 3.54 6.91
CA GLY A 215 2.18 3.14 5.54
C GLY A 215 2.60 1.68 5.34
N ASP A 216 3.91 1.44 5.36
CA ASP A 216 4.50 0.10 5.24
C ASP A 216 5.88 0.06 5.92
N VAL A 217 6.12 -0.92 6.82
CA VAL A 217 7.40 -1.03 7.54
C VAL A 217 8.59 -1.26 6.61
N ALA A 218 8.38 -1.83 5.43
CA ALA A 218 9.45 -1.99 4.44
C ALA A 218 9.94 -0.65 3.87
N ASN A 219 9.20 0.45 4.04
CA ASN A 219 9.68 1.77 3.67
C ASN A 219 10.51 2.46 4.77
N MET A 220 10.67 1.82 5.93
CA MET A 220 11.51 2.29 7.01
C MET A 220 12.97 1.84 6.82
N PRO A 221 13.98 2.67 7.15
CA PRO A 221 15.35 2.19 7.27
C PRO A 221 15.43 1.07 8.32
N PHE A 222 16.01 -0.08 7.94
CA PHE A 222 15.98 -1.29 8.77
C PHE A 222 16.47 -1.07 10.20
N ALA A 223 17.60 -0.40 10.39
CA ALA A 223 18.15 -0.09 11.73
C ALA A 223 17.19 0.72 12.62
N ARG A 224 16.27 1.51 12.06
CA ARG A 224 15.25 2.23 12.84
C ARG A 224 14.09 1.32 13.23
N LEU A 225 13.71 0.39 12.36
CA LEU A 225 12.68 -0.60 12.65
C LEU A 225 13.17 -1.56 13.74
N GLU A 226 14.40 -2.06 13.59
CA GLU A 226 15.09 -2.91 14.56
C GLU A 226 15.15 -2.24 15.93
N ALA A 227 15.69 -1.01 16.01
CA ALA A 227 15.79 -0.27 17.28
C ALA A 227 14.43 -0.01 17.97
N PHE A 228 13.34 0.12 17.21
CA PHE A 228 12.00 0.24 17.80
C PHE A 228 11.52 -1.11 18.33
N VAL A 229 11.67 -2.17 17.54
CA VAL A 229 11.26 -3.53 17.92
C VAL A 229 12.05 -4.01 19.15
N ASP A 230 13.35 -3.79 19.21
CA ASP A 230 14.19 -4.16 20.35
C ASP A 230 13.67 -3.52 21.64
N GLN A 231 13.33 -2.23 21.60
CA GLN A 231 12.76 -1.54 22.77
C GLN A 231 11.37 -2.05 23.16
N LEU A 232 10.59 -2.62 22.22
CA LEU A 232 9.35 -3.30 22.57
C LEU A 232 9.60 -4.62 23.30
N LEU A 233 10.69 -5.34 22.93
CA LEU A 233 11.07 -6.59 23.58
C LEU A 233 11.55 -6.38 25.02
N ASP A 234 12.06 -5.19 25.34
CA ASP A 234 12.46 -4.80 26.70
C ASP A 234 11.27 -4.46 27.63
N ILE A 235 10.05 -4.33 27.10
CA ILE A 235 8.85 -4.03 27.89
C ILE A 235 8.20 -5.34 28.36
N ASP A 236 8.32 -5.66 29.66
CA ASP A 236 7.92 -6.94 30.28
C ASP A 236 6.54 -7.50 29.89
N ASN A 237 5.55 -6.63 29.69
CA ASN A 237 4.17 -7.02 29.38
C ASN A 237 3.91 -7.23 27.88
N ILE A 238 4.80 -6.80 26.98
CA ILE A 238 4.66 -7.02 25.54
C ILE A 238 5.05 -8.46 25.22
N ARG A 239 4.15 -9.17 24.53
CA ARG A 239 4.28 -10.61 24.20
C ARG A 239 4.26 -10.86 22.71
N ASP A 240 3.51 -10.04 21.97
CA ASP A 240 3.30 -10.20 20.54
C ASP A 240 3.70 -8.90 19.82
N VAL A 241 4.65 -9.00 18.89
CA VAL A 241 5.02 -7.90 17.98
C VAL A 241 4.74 -8.36 16.55
N ARG A 242 3.85 -7.65 15.86
CA ARG A 242 3.41 -8.01 14.50
C ARG A 242 3.83 -6.93 13.52
N LEU A 243 4.66 -7.29 12.53
CA LEU A 243 5.11 -6.37 11.50
C LEU A 243 4.14 -6.39 10.31
N ALA A 244 3.54 -5.26 9.99
CA ALA A 244 2.61 -5.13 8.88
C ALA A 244 3.31 -4.55 7.65
N THR A 245 3.46 -5.38 6.62
CA THR A 245 4.03 -4.99 5.32
C THR A 245 3.23 -5.55 4.16
N LYS A 246 3.08 -4.74 3.11
CA LYS A 246 2.61 -5.13 1.79
C LYS A 246 3.79 -5.34 0.82
N ALA A 247 5.00 -4.98 1.20
CA ALA A 247 6.18 -5.12 0.35
C ALA A 247 6.48 -6.58 -0.02
N LEU A 248 6.04 -7.57 0.75
CA LEU A 248 6.15 -8.98 0.36
C LEU A 248 5.62 -9.25 -1.06
N MET A 249 4.56 -8.55 -1.47
CA MET A 249 4.01 -8.68 -2.82
C MET A 249 4.39 -7.53 -3.75
N GLY A 250 4.51 -6.29 -3.24
CA GLY A 250 4.74 -5.13 -4.12
C GLY A 250 6.16 -4.59 -4.19
N LEU A 251 7.07 -5.14 -3.39
CA LEU A 251 8.50 -4.89 -3.47
C LEU A 251 9.25 -6.12 -2.90
N PRO A 252 9.07 -7.33 -3.47
CA PRO A 252 9.65 -8.57 -2.94
C PRO A 252 11.18 -8.50 -2.89
N GLN A 253 11.81 -7.72 -3.77
CA GLN A 253 13.26 -7.45 -3.78
C GLN A 253 13.79 -6.86 -2.47
N HIS A 254 12.92 -6.28 -1.64
CA HIS A 254 13.33 -5.83 -0.30
C HIS A 254 13.79 -6.97 0.61
N TRP A 255 13.42 -8.21 0.29
CA TRP A 255 13.64 -9.41 1.10
C TRP A 255 14.58 -10.44 0.45
N LEU A 256 15.17 -10.11 -0.70
CA LEU A 256 16.21 -10.91 -1.35
C LEU A 256 17.58 -10.61 -0.70
#